data_AF-A0A526QMS2-F1
#
_entry.id   AF-A0A526QMS2-F1
#
_cell.length_a   1.000
_cell.length_b   1.000
_cell.length_c   1.000
_cell.angle_alpha   90.00
_cell.angle_beta   90.00
_cell.angle_gamma   90.00
#
_symmetry.space_group_name_H-M   'P 1'
#
loop_
_entity.id
_entity.type
_entity.pdbx_description
1 polymer ?
#
loop_
_entity_poly.entity_id
_entity_poly.type
_entity_poly.pdbx_seq_one_letter_code
_entity_poly.pdbx_strand_id
1 'polypeptide(L)' 'AWTEETVETAMAEYASDFTPLTDMRASAEYRALAAKNLLLRFFVETTGTRAPLQVSRYEAA' A
#
# COMPACT_ATOMS: atom_id res chain seq x y z
N ALA A 1 14.44 -10.91 -2.68
CA ALA A 1 14.84 -10.75 -1.26
C ALA A 1 13.82 -9.86 -0.57
N TRP A 2 13.75 -9.80 0.76
CA TRP A 2 12.85 -8.88 1.45
C TRP A 2 13.46 -7.48 1.48
N THR A 3 13.24 -6.72 0.41
CA THR A 3 13.82 -5.39 0.15
C THR A 3 12.74 -4.46 -0.38
N GLU A 4 12.93 -3.15 -0.23
CA GLU A 4 11.97 -2.12 -0.68
C GLU A 4 11.66 -2.25 -2.18
N GLU A 5 12.68 -2.41 -3.04
CA GLU A 5 12.51 -2.60 -4.48
C GLU A 5 11.63 -3.82 -4.84
N THR A 6 11.82 -4.94 -4.12
CA THR A 6 10.98 -6.13 -4.33
C THR A 6 9.53 -5.88 -3.91
N VAL A 7 9.32 -5.11 -2.84
CA VAL A 7 7.99 -4.73 -2.36
C VAL A 7 7.29 -3.78 -3.33
N GLU A 8 7.98 -2.77 -3.83
CA GLU A 8 7.43 -1.84 -4.83
C GLU A 8 7.02 -2.57 -6.12
N THR A 9 7.85 -3.51 -6.57
CA THR A 9 7.53 -4.36 -7.74
C THR A 9 6.25 -5.17 -7.48
N ALA A 10 6.14 -5.81 -6.30
CA ALA A 10 4.94 -6.57 -5.94
C ALA A 10 3.68 -5.70 -5.83
N MET A 11 3.81 -4.45 -5.34
CA MET A 11 2.68 -3.51 -5.28
C MET A 11 2.15 -3.12 -6.66
N ALA A 12 2.98 -3.14 -7.71
CA ALA A 12 2.54 -2.86 -9.07
C ALA A 12 1.58 -3.93 -9.60
N GLU A 13 1.83 -5.20 -9.26
CA GLU A 13 1.02 -6.35 -9.70
C GLU A 13 -0.41 -6.36 -9.12
N TYR A 14 -0.68 -5.61 -8.04
CA TYR A 14 -2.03 -5.49 -7.50
C TYR A 14 -3.05 -4.93 -8.50
N ALA A 15 -2.60 -4.16 -9.50
CA ALA A 15 -3.47 -3.68 -10.57
C ALA A 15 -3.94 -4.81 -11.49
N SER A 16 -3.16 -5.88 -11.61
CA SER A 16 -3.49 -7.09 -12.38
C SER A 16 -4.38 -8.05 -11.57
N ASP A 17 -4.11 -8.16 -10.27
CA ASP A 17 -4.81 -9.10 -9.37
C ASP A 17 -6.20 -8.61 -8.96
N PHE A 18 -6.39 -7.28 -8.84
CA PHE A 18 -7.61 -6.71 -8.27
C PHE A 18 -8.18 -5.58 -9.12
N THR A 19 -9.50 -5.60 -9.30
CA THR A 19 -10.28 -4.47 -9.83
C THR A 19 -11.29 -4.02 -8.77
N PRO A 20 -10.92 -3.08 -7.87
CA PRO A 20 -11.76 -2.70 -6.75
C PRO A 20 -13.03 -1.97 -7.18
N LEU A 21 -14.10 -2.15 -6.40
CA LEU A 21 -15.37 -1.43 -6.59
C LEU A 21 -15.42 -0.11 -5.81
N THR A 22 -16.25 0.82 -6.28
CA THR A 22 -16.61 2.04 -5.56
C THR A 22 -17.97 1.85 -4.88
N ASP A 23 -18.06 2.14 -3.59
CA ASP A 23 -19.30 2.13 -2.81
C ASP A 23 -19.31 3.27 -1.76
N MET A 24 -20.33 3.31 -0.88
CA MET A 24 -20.43 4.30 0.20
C MET A 24 -19.27 4.29 1.20
N ARG A 25 -18.47 3.21 1.27
CA ARG A 25 -17.36 3.08 2.23
C ARG A 25 -16.06 3.64 1.65
N ALA A 26 -15.83 3.45 0.36
CA ALA A 26 -14.62 3.92 -0.32
C ALA A 26 -14.72 3.83 -1.84
N SER A 27 -13.99 4.72 -2.52
CA SER A 27 -13.73 4.62 -3.97
C SER A 27 -12.78 3.48 -4.33
N ALA A 28 -12.86 3.02 -5.57
CA ALA A 28 -11.96 2.02 -6.13
C ALA A 28 -10.49 2.44 -6.03
N GLU A 29 -10.20 3.71 -6.35
CA GLU A 29 -8.87 4.32 -6.28
C GLU A 29 -8.32 4.30 -4.85
N TYR A 30 -9.15 4.67 -3.86
CA TYR A 30 -8.75 4.63 -2.47
C TYR A 30 -8.45 3.20 -2.00
N ARG A 31 -9.26 2.22 -2.43
CA ARG A 31 -9.03 0.80 -2.11
C ARG A 31 -7.74 0.27 -2.73
N ALA A 32 -7.47 0.60 -3.99
CA ALA A 32 -6.22 0.24 -4.66
C ALA A 32 -5.00 0.85 -3.96
N LEU A 33 -5.10 2.13 -3.58
CA LEU A 33 -4.04 2.81 -2.83
C LEU A 33 -3.83 2.19 -1.44
N ALA A 34 -4.92 1.89 -0.72
CA ALA A 34 -4.87 1.27 0.59
C ALA A 34 -4.20 -0.12 0.53
N ALA A 35 -4.54 -0.95 -0.47
CA ALA A 35 -3.92 -2.26 -0.64
C ALA A 35 -2.40 -2.16 -0.77
N LYS A 36 -1.91 -1.27 -1.65
CA LYS A 36 -0.47 -0.99 -1.82
C LYS A 36 0.18 -0.54 -0.51
N ASN A 37 -0.43 0.41 0.18
CA ASN A 37 0.09 0.95 1.43
C ASN A 37 0.11 -0.09 2.58
N LEU A 38 -0.81 -1.06 2.59
CA LEU A 38 -0.78 -2.13 3.58
C LEU A 38 0.45 -3.04 3.43
N LEU A 39 0.85 -3.34 2.19
CA LEU A 39 2.06 -4.13 1.95
C LEU A 39 3.32 -3.35 2.34
N LEU A 40 3.40 -2.07 1.95
CA LEU A 40 4.49 -1.19 2.35
C LEU A 40 4.60 -1.07 3.88
N ARG A 41 3.46 -0.86 4.55
CA ARG A 41 3.40 -0.81 6.01
C ARG A 41 3.92 -2.10 6.63
N PHE A 42 3.51 -3.26 6.12
CA PHE A 42 4.00 -4.55 6.60
C PHE A 42 5.52 -4.71 6.43
N PHE A 43 6.05 -4.30 5.27
CA PHE A 43 7.50 -4.28 5.05
C PHE A 43 8.22 -3.43 6.10
N VAL A 44 7.79 -2.20 6.33
CA VAL A 44 8.45 -1.30 7.30
C VAL A 44 8.32 -1.80 8.74
N GLU A 45 7.15 -2.30 9.14
CA GLU A 45 6.93 -2.87 10.49
C GLU A 45 7.79 -4.11 10.75
N THR A 46 8.11 -4.89 9.71
CA THR A 46 8.93 -6.10 9.83
C THR A 46 10.42 -5.87 9.64
N THR A 47 10.84 -4.72 9.11
CA THR A 47 12.25 -4.44 8.78
C THR A 47 12.89 -3.28 9.56
N GLY A 48 12.12 -2.31 10.03
CA GLY A 48 12.69 -1.04 10.52
C GLY A 48 12.28 -0.61 11.92
N THR A 49 11.02 -0.80 12.32
CA THR A 49 10.51 -0.09 13.50
C THR A 49 9.45 -0.87 14.26
N ARG A 50 9.71 -1.17 15.54
CA ARG A 50 8.76 -1.81 16.48
C ARG A 50 7.56 -0.93 16.84
N ALA A 51 7.56 0.34 16.44
CA ALA A 51 6.49 1.29 16.70
C ALA A 51 5.52 1.33 15.50
N PRO A 52 4.19 1.44 15.75
CA PRO A 52 3.20 1.45 14.69
C PRO A 52 3.40 2.64 13.75
N LEU A 53 3.54 2.37 12.44
CA LEU A 53 3.69 3.41 11.42
C LEU A 53 2.32 3.88 10.91
N GLN A 54 2.14 5.20 10.84
CA GLN A 54 1.00 5.84 10.17
C GLN A 54 1.43 6.29 8.77
N VAL A 55 0.72 5.85 7.74
CA VAL A 55 0.95 6.28 6.35
C VAL A 55 0.04 7.48 6.08
N SER A 56 0.61 8.67 5.88
CA SER A 56 -0.15 9.87 5.50
C SER A 56 -0.10 10.10 3.99
N ARG A 57 -1.14 10.71 3.44
CA ARG A 57 -1.17 11.13 2.04
C ARG A 57 -0.42 12.46 1.93
N TYR A 58 0.69 12.50 1.20
CA TYR A 58 1.40 13.74 0.88
C TYR A 58 0.78 14.31 -0.40
N GLU A 59 -0.01 15.38 -0.31
CA GLU A 59 -0.36 16.19 -1.48
C GLU A 59 0.84 17.10 -1.78
N ALA A 60 1.68 16.69 -2.73
CA ALA A 60 2.59 17.63 -3.39
C ALA A 60 1.74 18.45 -4.38
N ALA A 61 1.80 19.78 -4.20
CA ALA A 61 1.01 20.81 -4.88
C ALA A 61 1.05 20.75 -6.42
#